data_AF-A0A7X8IC57-F1
#
_entry.id   AF-A0A7X8IC57-F1
#
_cell.length_a   1.000
_cell.length_b   1.000
_cell.length_c   1.000
_cell.angle_alpha   90.00
_cell.angle_beta   90.00
_cell.angle_gamma   90.00
#
_symmetry.space_group_name_H-M   'P 1'
#
loop_
_entity.id
_entity.type
_entity.pdbx_description
1 polymer ?
#
loop_
_entity_poly.entity_id
_entity_poly.type
_entity_poly.pdbx_seq_one_letter_code
_entity_poly.pdbx_strand_id
1 'polypeptide(L)'
;MNMFEKTTKAVKEVGESVFDSAKSLGSSIYSTSKEQSELAGLKIQKSVIEKRLQDSYAEIGKRYVQYMANADGGEAFDVSDILETMKPDLDKLAEIETAIAEKELNAKREDELRLQKKAQDEFEEEKAKLNKALEIDIITQEEYDEKLAVIQKKLDNYDKLRKIEMQLQMGIISKDEYSEKIDKILK
;
A
#
# COMPACT_ATOMS: atom_id res chain seq x y z
N MET A 1 -17.61 -1.38 36.30
CA MET A 1 -17.92 -2.14 35.07
C MET A 1 -17.55 -1.27 33.89
N ASN A 2 -16.46 -1.62 33.21
CA ASN A 2 -15.79 -0.75 32.25
C ASN A 2 -16.41 -0.87 30.86
N MET A 3 -16.50 0.27 30.16
CA MET A 3 -17.00 0.42 28.78
C MET A 3 -16.37 -0.57 27.80
N PHE A 4 -15.14 -1.04 28.07
CA PHE A 4 -14.38 -2.00 27.27
C PHE A 4 -15.00 -3.41 27.22
N GLU A 5 -15.66 -3.86 28.30
CA GLU A 5 -16.34 -5.17 28.32
C GLU A 5 -17.66 -5.15 27.54
N LYS A 6 -18.31 -3.98 27.43
CA LYS A 6 -19.53 -3.84 26.63
C LYS A 6 -19.23 -3.91 25.13
N THR A 7 -18.09 -3.40 24.69
CA THR A 7 -17.68 -3.43 23.27
C THR A 7 -17.22 -4.81 22.83
N THR A 8 -16.53 -5.57 23.69
CA THR A 8 -16.04 -6.92 23.34
C THR A 8 -17.14 -7.98 23.33
N LYS A 9 -18.21 -7.83 24.12
CA LYS A 9 -19.38 -8.73 24.07
C LYS A 9 -20.24 -8.55 22.81
N ALA A 10 -20.46 -7.30 22.36
CA ALA A 10 -21.23 -7.03 21.15
C ALA A 10 -20.55 -7.57 19.87
N VAL A 11 -19.21 -7.62 19.85
CA VAL A 11 -18.44 -8.20 18.73
C VAL A 11 -18.55 -9.73 18.68
N LYS A 12 -18.84 -10.39 19.80
CA LYS A 12 -18.88 -11.86 19.87
C LYS A 12 -20.23 -12.43 19.40
N GLU A 13 -21.35 -11.74 19.66
CA GLU A 13 -22.69 -12.21 19.24
C GLU A 13 -23.01 -11.91 17.76
N VAL A 14 -22.35 -10.94 17.13
CA VAL A 14 -22.47 -10.67 15.68
C VAL A 14 -21.56 -11.61 14.86
N GLY A 15 -20.61 -12.30 15.51
CA GLY A 15 -19.65 -13.19 14.86
C GLY A 15 -20.21 -14.54 14.39
N GLU A 16 -21.34 -15.00 14.93
CA GLU A 16 -21.86 -16.35 14.63
C GLU A 16 -22.91 -16.41 13.51
N SER A 17 -23.53 -15.30 13.09
CA SER A 17 -24.59 -15.31 12.08
C SER A 17 -24.14 -14.96 10.65
N VAL A 18 -22.86 -14.60 10.45
CA VAL A 18 -22.30 -14.24 9.13
C VAL A 18 -21.39 -15.35 8.57
N PHE A 19 -21.15 -16.42 9.33
CA PHE A 19 -20.09 -17.39 9.03
C PHE A 19 -20.43 -18.41 7.93
N ASP A 20 -21.71 -18.66 7.61
CA ASP A 20 -22.08 -19.82 6.79
C ASP A 20 -22.41 -19.56 5.30
N SER A 21 -22.47 -18.31 4.81
CA SER A 21 -22.90 -18.04 3.42
C SER A 21 -21.86 -17.43 2.47
N ALA A 22 -20.61 -17.22 2.89
CA ALA A 22 -19.58 -16.57 2.05
C ALA A 22 -18.38 -17.48 1.71
N LYS A 23 -18.55 -18.80 1.74
CA LYS A 23 -17.44 -19.77 1.59
C LYS A 23 -17.02 -20.05 0.13
N SER A 24 -17.53 -19.36 -0.89
CA SER A 24 -17.23 -19.72 -2.29
C SER A 24 -16.88 -18.59 -3.26
N LEU A 25 -16.76 -17.33 -2.83
CA LEU A 25 -16.30 -16.25 -3.72
C LEU A 25 -15.20 -15.40 -3.07
N GLY A 26 -13.96 -15.74 -3.42
CA GLY A 26 -12.90 -14.75 -3.61
C GLY A 26 -11.97 -14.51 -2.43
N SER A 27 -11.07 -15.45 -2.18
CA SER A 27 -9.91 -15.31 -1.26
C SER A 27 -9.03 -14.06 -1.48
N SER A 28 -9.25 -13.27 -2.54
CA SER A 28 -8.53 -12.02 -2.83
C SER A 28 -9.08 -10.78 -2.13
N ILE A 29 -10.32 -10.77 -1.65
CA ILE A 29 -10.87 -9.61 -0.90
C ILE A 29 -10.43 -9.66 0.57
N TYR A 30 -10.21 -10.87 1.11
CA TYR A 30 -9.84 -11.06 2.52
C TYR A 30 -8.38 -10.69 2.82
N SER A 31 -7.44 -10.94 1.88
CA SER A 31 -6.02 -10.61 2.07
C SER A 31 -5.78 -9.11 2.02
N THR A 32 -6.30 -8.40 1.01
CA THR A 32 -6.11 -6.95 0.86
C THR A 32 -6.71 -6.16 2.02
N SER A 33 -7.88 -6.55 2.53
CA SER A 33 -8.50 -5.90 3.69
C SER A 33 -7.72 -6.13 4.99
N LYS A 34 -7.19 -7.35 5.18
CA LYS A 34 -6.34 -7.68 6.33
C LYS A 34 -5.01 -6.92 6.28
N GLU A 35 -4.36 -6.87 5.13
CA GLU A 35 -3.10 -6.14 4.96
C GLU A 35 -3.26 -4.63 5.11
N GLN A 36 -4.36 -4.06 4.60
CA GLN A 36 -4.70 -2.66 4.82
C GLN A 36 -5.00 -2.37 6.30
N SER A 37 -5.67 -3.29 6.99
CA SER A 37 -5.92 -3.20 8.44
C SER A 37 -4.61 -3.27 9.24
N GLU A 38 -3.70 -4.18 8.89
CA GLU A 38 -2.38 -4.27 9.50
C GLU A 38 -1.55 -3.00 9.26
N LEU A 39 -1.57 -2.46 8.04
CA LEU A 39 -0.90 -1.20 7.70
C LEU A 39 -1.48 -0.02 8.49
N ALA A 40 -2.81 0.07 8.60
CA ALA A 40 -3.49 1.08 9.40
C ALA A 40 -3.12 0.95 10.89
N GLY A 41 -3.06 -0.28 11.40
CA GLY A 41 -2.60 -0.57 12.75
C GLY A 41 -1.18 -0.09 13.01
N LEU A 42 -0.24 -0.38 12.09
CA LEU A 42 1.15 0.09 12.18
C LEU A 42 1.24 1.63 12.12
N LYS A 43 0.46 2.28 11.23
CA LYS A 43 0.40 3.75 11.15
C LYS A 43 -0.13 4.38 12.44
N ILE A 44 -1.12 3.76 13.07
CA ILE A 44 -1.61 4.21 14.39
C ILE A 44 -0.52 4.03 15.45
N GLN A 45 0.16 2.87 15.50
CA GLN A 45 1.24 2.64 16.46
C GLN A 45 2.37 3.66 16.30
N LYS A 46 2.78 3.96 15.05
CA LYS A 46 3.72 5.03 14.72
C LYS A 46 3.25 6.37 15.29
N SER A 47 2.01 6.78 15.02
CA SER A 47 1.49 8.07 15.50
C SER A 47 1.47 8.20 17.03
N VAL A 48 1.21 7.08 17.74
CA VAL A 48 1.21 7.05 19.20
C VAL A 48 2.63 7.19 19.75
N ILE A 49 3.61 6.51 19.14
CA ILE A 49 5.03 6.62 19.52
C ILE A 49 5.55 8.02 19.24
N GLU A 50 5.28 8.59 18.07
CA GLU A 50 5.66 9.96 17.70
C GLU A 50 5.12 10.97 18.71
N LYS A 51 3.87 10.81 19.15
CA LYS A 51 3.28 11.66 20.19
C LYS A 51 4.03 11.52 21.52
N ARG A 52 4.36 10.30 21.96
CA ARG A 52 5.14 10.10 23.19
C ARG A 52 6.52 10.75 23.11
N LEU A 53 7.21 10.59 21.98
CA LEU A 53 8.51 11.23 21.74
C LEU A 53 8.40 12.76 21.74
N GLN A 54 7.32 13.30 21.19
CA GLN A 54 7.04 14.74 21.24
C GLN A 54 6.79 15.23 22.67
N ASP A 55 6.06 14.46 23.49
CA ASP A 55 5.81 14.78 24.89
C ASP A 55 7.13 14.76 25.69
N SER A 56 7.98 13.75 25.50
CA SER A 56 9.33 13.67 26.09
C SER A 56 10.22 14.84 25.66
N TYR A 57 10.16 15.24 24.38
CA TYR A 57 10.90 16.41 23.89
C TYR A 57 10.42 17.71 24.53
N ALA A 58 9.10 17.88 24.71
CA ALA A 58 8.54 19.02 25.42
C ALA A 58 8.95 19.04 26.90
N GLU A 59 9.08 17.87 27.53
CA GLU A 59 9.56 17.74 28.91
C GLU A 59 11.03 18.14 29.06
N ILE A 60 11.91 17.71 28.15
CA ILE A 60 13.30 18.17 28.06
C ILE A 60 13.34 19.70 27.96
N GLY A 61 12.52 20.28 27.08
CA GLY A 61 12.42 21.73 26.91
C GLY A 61 11.99 22.46 28.19
N LYS A 62 10.99 21.94 28.91
CA LYS A 62 10.55 22.50 30.21
C LYS A 62 11.67 22.44 31.23
N ARG A 63 12.38 21.31 31.32
CA ARG A 63 13.49 21.12 32.25
C ARG A 63 14.65 22.06 31.93
N TYR A 64 14.92 22.31 30.66
CA TYR A 64 15.92 23.27 30.22
C TYR A 64 15.58 24.71 30.63
N VAL A 65 14.32 25.12 30.47
CA VAL A 65 13.86 26.45 30.92
C VAL A 65 13.98 26.58 32.44
N GLN A 66 13.59 25.55 33.20
CA GLN A 66 13.74 25.53 34.65
C GLN A 66 15.21 25.58 35.09
N TYR A 67 16.08 24.84 34.40
CA TYR A 67 17.51 24.89 34.61
C TYR A 67 18.05 26.30 34.39
N MET A 68 17.71 26.94 33.27
CA MET A 68 18.13 28.31 32.98
C MET A 68 17.61 29.35 33.98
N ALA A 69 16.42 29.14 34.55
CA ALA A 69 15.81 30.05 35.51
C ALA A 69 16.41 29.93 36.93
N ASN A 70 16.91 28.74 37.30
CA ASN A 70 17.39 28.44 38.65
C ASN A 70 18.92 28.20 38.73
N ALA A 71 19.63 28.24 37.60
CA ALA A 71 21.05 27.92 37.57
C ALA A 71 21.91 29.06 38.14
N ASP A 72 22.35 28.89 39.39
CA ASP A 72 23.43 29.68 40.03
C ASP A 72 24.85 29.20 39.60
N GLY A 73 24.96 28.47 38.50
CA GLY A 73 26.25 28.06 37.89
C GLY A 73 26.90 26.80 38.45
N GLY A 74 26.26 26.07 39.36
CA GLY A 74 26.85 24.90 40.05
C GLY A 74 26.41 23.51 39.56
N GLU A 75 25.21 23.35 39.02
CA GLU A 75 24.67 22.05 38.56
C GLU A 75 24.72 21.89 37.04
N ALA A 76 24.96 20.67 36.57
CA ALA A 76 24.89 20.33 35.15
C ALA A 76 23.44 20.03 34.74
N PHE A 77 23.07 20.38 33.50
CA PHE A 77 21.78 20.03 32.94
C PHE A 77 21.72 18.52 32.65
N ASP A 78 20.82 17.81 33.32
CA ASP A 78 20.62 16.37 33.16
C ASP A 78 19.19 16.02 32.75
N VAL A 79 19.10 15.19 31.71
CA VAL A 79 17.85 14.62 31.13
C VAL A 79 18.02 13.14 30.80
N SER A 80 19.02 12.48 31.40
CA SER A 80 19.35 11.07 31.11
C SER A 80 18.17 10.15 31.37
N ASP A 81 17.37 10.43 32.40
CA ASP A 81 16.11 9.76 32.71
C ASP A 81 15.12 9.81 31.54
N ILE A 82 14.92 10.99 30.94
CA ILE A 82 14.01 11.16 29.80
C ILE A 82 14.58 10.43 28.57
N LEU A 83 15.88 10.53 28.31
CA LEU A 83 16.52 9.85 27.18
C LEU A 83 16.43 8.32 27.28
N GLU A 84 16.56 7.76 28.49
CA GLU A 84 16.36 6.32 28.72
C GLU A 84 14.94 5.87 28.42
N THR A 85 13.93 6.69 28.73
CA THR A 85 12.53 6.39 28.37
C THR A 85 12.23 6.50 26.88
N MET A 86 12.93 7.39 26.15
CA MET A 86 12.74 7.59 24.71
C MET A 86 13.40 6.50 23.86
N LYS A 87 14.51 5.92 24.32
CA LYS A 87 15.26 4.90 23.58
C LYS A 87 14.42 3.73 23.03
N PRO A 88 13.61 3.02 23.84
CA PRO A 88 12.78 1.93 23.32
C PRO A 88 11.72 2.40 22.33
N ASP A 89 11.28 3.65 22.42
CA ASP A 89 10.31 4.24 21.49
C ASP A 89 10.96 4.57 20.14
N LEU A 90 12.21 5.05 20.14
CA LEU A 90 12.99 5.25 18.92
C LEU A 90 13.28 3.93 18.20
N ASP A 91 13.67 2.88 18.94
CA ASP A 91 13.92 1.56 18.37
C ASP A 91 12.64 0.99 17.72
N LYS A 92 11.51 1.04 18.44
CA LYS A 92 10.21 0.60 17.90
C LYS A 92 9.74 1.44 16.72
N LEU A 93 10.01 2.74 16.70
CA LEU A 93 9.65 3.60 15.58
C LEU A 93 10.40 3.16 14.31
N ALA A 94 11.70 2.89 14.40
CA ALA A 94 12.50 2.41 13.28
C ALA A 94 12.02 1.04 12.74
N GLU A 95 11.65 0.13 13.66
CA GLU A 95 11.05 -1.17 13.29
C GLU A 95 9.72 -1.00 12.56
N ILE A 96 8.82 -0.16 13.08
CA ILE A 96 7.51 0.10 12.47
C ILE A 96 7.65 0.79 11.11
N GLU A 97 8.58 1.73 10.96
CA GLU A 97 8.84 2.40 9.68
C GLU A 97 9.33 1.42 8.61
N THR A 98 10.23 0.52 8.98
CA THR A 98 10.71 -0.55 8.09
C THR A 98 9.56 -1.47 7.68
N ALA A 99 8.75 -1.92 8.65
CA ALA A 99 7.60 -2.79 8.39
C ALA A 99 6.53 -2.11 7.50
N ILE A 100 6.28 -0.81 7.67
CA ILE A 100 5.38 -0.03 6.80
C ILE A 100 5.96 0.03 5.38
N ALA A 101 7.24 0.37 5.22
CA ALA A 101 7.87 0.47 3.91
C ALA A 101 7.85 -0.86 3.15
N GLU A 102 8.14 -1.97 3.81
CA GLU A 102 8.07 -3.32 3.22
C GLU A 102 6.64 -3.68 2.80
N LYS A 103 5.64 -3.41 3.66
CA LYS A 103 4.23 -3.68 3.34
C LYS A 103 3.73 -2.83 2.18
N GLU A 104 4.07 -1.54 2.14
CA GLU A 104 3.67 -0.66 1.04
C GLU A 104 4.33 -1.08 -0.29
N LEU A 105 5.60 -1.51 -0.25
CA LEU A 105 6.29 -2.03 -1.43
C LEU A 105 5.67 -3.35 -1.92
N ASN A 106 5.34 -4.27 -1.01
CA ASN A 106 4.68 -5.53 -1.36
C ASN A 106 3.28 -5.30 -1.94
N ALA A 107 2.48 -4.40 -1.32
CA ALA A 107 1.15 -4.05 -1.81
C ALA A 107 1.21 -3.47 -3.23
N LYS A 108 2.17 -2.58 -3.51
CA LYS A 108 2.39 -2.06 -4.88
C LYS A 108 2.74 -3.17 -5.87
N ARG A 109 3.64 -4.09 -5.51
CA ARG A 109 4.00 -5.23 -6.38
C ARG A 109 2.81 -6.16 -6.63
N GLU A 110 1.99 -6.43 -5.61
CA GLU A 110 0.78 -7.25 -5.76
C GLU A 110 -0.26 -6.58 -6.67
N ASP A 111 -0.50 -5.28 -6.46
CA ASP A 111 -1.40 -4.50 -7.30
C ASP A 111 -0.93 -4.48 -8.77
N GLU A 112 0.39 -4.35 -9.00
CA GLU A 112 0.99 -4.44 -10.33
C GLU A 112 0.77 -5.81 -10.98
N LEU A 113 1.04 -6.90 -10.26
CA LEU A 113 0.81 -8.27 -10.75
C LEU A 113 -0.67 -8.51 -11.06
N ARG A 114 -1.57 -7.98 -10.23
CA ARG A 114 -3.02 -8.09 -10.43
C ARG A 114 -3.47 -7.35 -11.69
N LEU A 115 -2.94 -6.15 -11.93
CA LEU A 115 -3.25 -5.37 -13.13
C LEU A 115 -2.71 -6.04 -14.40
N GLN A 116 -1.48 -6.57 -14.34
CA GLN A 116 -0.90 -7.31 -15.45
C GLN A 116 -1.73 -8.56 -15.77
N LYS A 117 -2.12 -9.32 -14.74
CA LYS A 117 -2.96 -10.49 -14.91
C LYS A 117 -4.31 -10.14 -15.54
N LYS A 118 -4.97 -9.06 -15.08
CA LYS A 118 -6.24 -8.63 -15.69
C LYS A 118 -6.11 -8.30 -17.17
N ALA A 119 -5.07 -7.56 -17.56
CA ALA A 119 -4.82 -7.24 -18.97
C ALA A 119 -4.60 -8.51 -19.82
N GLN A 120 -3.94 -9.52 -19.25
CA GLN A 120 -3.70 -10.80 -19.91
C GLN A 120 -4.97 -11.67 -19.98
N ASP A 121 -5.75 -11.73 -18.90
CA ASP A 121 -7.04 -12.43 -18.86
C ASP A 121 -8.01 -11.83 -19.90
N GLU A 122 -8.07 -10.50 -20.03
CA GLU A 122 -8.88 -9.80 -21.06
C GLU A 122 -8.44 -10.16 -22.48
N PHE A 123 -7.12 -10.21 -22.73
CA PHE A 123 -6.57 -10.65 -24.02
C PHE A 123 -6.96 -12.10 -24.35
N GLU A 124 -6.83 -13.00 -23.37
CA GLU A 124 -7.19 -14.42 -23.56
C GLU A 124 -8.68 -14.60 -23.82
N GLU A 125 -9.54 -13.84 -23.14
CA GLU A 125 -10.99 -13.88 -23.34
C GLU A 125 -11.39 -13.37 -24.74
N GLU A 126 -10.82 -12.25 -25.20
CA GLU A 126 -11.08 -11.74 -26.56
C GLU A 126 -10.54 -12.71 -27.62
N LYS A 127 -9.36 -13.30 -27.42
CA LYS A 127 -8.81 -14.32 -28.30
C LYS A 127 -9.70 -15.57 -28.37
N ALA A 128 -10.23 -16.03 -27.23
CA ALA A 128 -11.13 -17.18 -27.19
C ALA A 128 -12.43 -16.93 -27.97
N LYS A 129 -12.98 -15.70 -27.90
CA LYS A 129 -14.15 -15.28 -28.70
C LYS A 129 -13.84 -15.31 -30.19
N LEU A 130 -12.66 -14.83 -30.60
CA LEU A 130 -12.22 -14.90 -32.00
C LEU A 130 -12.02 -16.33 -32.48
N ASN A 131 -11.38 -17.19 -31.68
CA ASN A 131 -11.20 -18.61 -32.02
C ASN A 131 -12.54 -19.31 -32.29
N LYS A 132 -13.53 -19.07 -31.42
CA LYS A 132 -14.87 -19.65 -31.57
C LYS A 132 -15.60 -19.11 -32.78
N ALA A 133 -15.43 -17.83 -33.11
CA ALA A 133 -16.02 -17.23 -34.30
C ALA A 133 -15.40 -17.82 -35.58
N LEU A 134 -14.09 -18.07 -35.59
CA LEU A 134 -13.38 -18.72 -36.69
C LEU A 134 -13.81 -20.19 -36.84
N GLU A 135 -13.94 -20.93 -35.73
CA GLU A 135 -14.34 -22.35 -35.73
C GLU A 135 -15.76 -22.57 -36.28
N ILE A 136 -16.66 -21.59 -36.10
CA ILE A 136 -18.04 -21.64 -36.63
C ILE A 136 -18.13 -20.93 -38.00
N ASP A 137 -17.00 -20.60 -38.63
CA ASP A 137 -16.91 -19.92 -39.94
C ASP A 137 -17.67 -18.57 -39.98
N ILE A 138 -17.81 -17.88 -38.85
CA ILE A 138 -18.44 -16.55 -38.75
C ILE A 138 -17.51 -15.46 -39.27
N ILE A 139 -16.20 -15.66 -39.11
CA ILE A 139 -15.15 -14.78 -39.59
C ILE A 139 -14.16 -15.57 -40.43
N THR A 140 -13.54 -14.92 -41.40
CA THR A 140 -12.46 -15.51 -42.20
C THR A 140 -11.14 -15.53 -41.42
N GLN A 141 -10.16 -16.33 -41.91
CA GLN A 141 -8.82 -16.36 -41.33
C GLN A 141 -8.14 -14.98 -41.37
N GLU A 142 -8.31 -14.22 -42.45
CA GLU A 142 -7.74 -12.87 -42.58
C GLU A 142 -8.34 -11.90 -41.54
N GLU A 143 -9.66 -11.91 -41.37
CA GLU A 143 -10.33 -11.08 -40.35
C GLU A 143 -9.97 -11.48 -38.92
N TYR A 144 -9.73 -12.78 -38.68
CA TYR A 144 -9.23 -13.28 -37.40
C TYR A 144 -7.83 -12.72 -37.11
N ASP A 145 -6.91 -12.81 -38.06
CA ASP A 145 -5.53 -12.35 -37.90
C ASP A 145 -5.46 -10.82 -37.70
N GLU A 146 -6.26 -10.05 -38.43
CA GLU A 146 -6.38 -8.60 -38.23
C GLU A 146 -6.90 -8.25 -36.83
N LYS A 147 -7.98 -8.88 -36.38
CA LYS A 147 -8.55 -8.63 -35.05
C LYS A 147 -7.60 -9.07 -33.94
N LEU A 148 -6.93 -10.21 -34.10
CA LEU A 148 -5.92 -10.68 -33.15
C LEU A 148 -4.75 -9.71 -33.05
N ALA A 149 -4.27 -9.16 -34.18
CA ALA A 149 -3.21 -8.17 -34.20
C ALA A 149 -3.59 -6.88 -33.46
N VAL A 150 -4.84 -6.43 -33.60
CA VAL A 150 -5.35 -5.26 -32.86
C VAL A 150 -5.35 -5.52 -31.35
N ILE A 151 -5.81 -6.69 -30.90
CA ILE A 151 -5.87 -7.04 -29.48
C ILE A 151 -4.46 -7.23 -28.90
N GLN A 152 -3.56 -7.88 -29.64
CA GLN A 152 -2.15 -8.00 -29.26
C GLN A 152 -1.50 -6.62 -29.11
N LYS A 153 -1.76 -5.70 -30.05
CA LYS A 153 -1.25 -4.32 -29.97
C LYS A 153 -1.75 -3.59 -28.71
N LYS A 154 -2.99 -3.84 -28.27
CA LYS A 154 -3.50 -3.26 -27.01
C LYS A 154 -2.72 -3.78 -25.80
N LEU A 155 -2.46 -5.08 -25.73
CA LEU A 155 -1.67 -5.68 -24.65
C LEU A 155 -0.22 -5.15 -24.65
N ASP A 156 0.41 -5.08 -25.82
CA ASP A 156 1.76 -4.54 -25.98
C ASP A 156 1.83 -3.05 -25.58
N ASN A 157 0.80 -2.28 -25.92
CA ASN A 157 0.69 -0.88 -25.53
C ASN A 157 0.55 -0.73 -24.01
N TYR A 158 -0.28 -1.55 -23.37
CA TYR A 158 -0.40 -1.59 -21.91
C TYR A 158 0.96 -1.83 -21.24
N ASP A 159 1.73 -2.81 -21.70
CA ASP A 159 3.06 -3.10 -21.15
C ASP A 159 4.07 -1.96 -21.36
N LYS A 160 4.00 -1.27 -22.50
CA LYS A 160 4.86 -0.10 -22.77
C LYS A 160 4.50 1.08 -21.86
N LEU A 161 3.22 1.39 -21.72
CA LEU A 161 2.74 2.47 -20.83
C LEU A 161 3.17 2.19 -19.38
N ARG A 162 3.01 0.95 -18.92
CA ARG A 162 3.46 0.51 -17.59
C ARG A 162 4.96 0.72 -17.37
N LYS A 163 5.79 0.33 -18.35
CA LYS A 163 7.26 0.54 -18.26
C LYS A 163 7.63 2.02 -18.18
N ILE A 164 6.92 2.88 -18.91
CA ILE A 164 7.14 4.33 -18.88
C ILE A 164 6.72 4.91 -17.53
N GLU A 165 5.60 4.47 -16.97
CA GLU A 165 5.16 4.88 -15.64
C GLU A 165 6.16 4.46 -14.55
N MET A 166 6.71 3.25 -14.64
CA MET A 166 7.77 2.78 -13.73
C MET A 166 9.05 3.62 -13.85
N GLN A 167 9.43 4.04 -15.07
CA GLN A 167 10.56 4.96 -15.28
C GLN A 167 10.34 6.31 -14.59
N LEU A 168 9.11 6.84 -14.65
CA LEU A 168 8.75 8.09 -13.96
C LEU A 168 8.83 7.93 -12.45
N GLN A 169 8.30 6.83 -11.89
CA GLN A 169 8.34 6.57 -10.46
C GLN A 169 9.78 6.41 -9.92
N MET A 170 10.68 5.82 -10.70
CA MET A 170 12.09 5.70 -10.36
C MET A 170 12.90 7.00 -10.60
N GLY A 171 12.27 8.05 -11.13
CA GLY A 171 12.95 9.31 -11.47
C GLY A 171 13.93 9.19 -12.64
N ILE A 172 13.80 8.15 -13.48
CA ILE A 172 14.63 7.95 -14.67
C ILE A 172 14.24 8.93 -15.79
N ILE A 173 12.96 9.30 -15.84
CA ILE A 173 12.43 10.26 -16.81
C ILE A 173 11.72 11.42 -16.10
N SER A 174 11.71 12.58 -16.74
CA SER A 174 10.95 13.75 -16.30
C SER A 174 9.46 13.63 -16.66
N LYS A 175 8.62 14.49 -16.07
CA LYS A 175 7.18 14.55 -16.37
C LYS A 175 6.89 14.95 -17.82
N ASP A 176 7.75 15.77 -18.41
CA ASP A 176 7.62 16.21 -19.80
C ASP A 176 7.93 15.05 -20.75
N GLU A 177 9.02 14.32 -20.50
CA GLU A 177 9.38 13.11 -21.26
C GLU A 177 8.35 11.98 -21.09
N TYR A 178 7.75 11.85 -19.91
CA TYR A 178 6.64 10.93 -19.69
C TYR A 178 5.48 11.25 -20.64
N SER A 179 5.04 12.50 -20.67
CA SER A 179 3.91 12.93 -21.50
C SER A 179 4.15 12.67 -22.99
N GLU A 180 5.36 12.99 -23.49
CA GLU A 180 5.73 12.70 -24.87
C GLU A 180 5.75 11.21 -25.22
N LYS A 181 6.21 10.36 -24.29
CA LYS A 181 6.26 8.90 -24.51
C LYS A 181 4.87 8.28 -24.50
N ILE A 182 3.96 8.77 -23.64
CA ILE A 182 2.56 8.35 -23.61
C ILE A 182 1.85 8.74 -24.92
N ASP A 183 2.02 9.99 -25.37
CA ASP A 183 1.42 10.49 -26.62
C ASP A 183 1.86 9.69 -27.85
N LYS A 184 3.11 9.21 -27.86
CA LYS A 184 3.64 8.35 -28.95
C LYS A 184 3.01 6.95 -28.99
N ILE A 185 2.49 6.44 -27.87
CA ILE A 185 1.88 5.11 -27.79
C ILE A 185 0.38 5.16 -28.06
N LEU A 186 -0.26 6.27 -27.70
CA LEU A 186 -1.70 6.47 -27.86
C LEU A 186 -2.10 7.03 -29.24
N LYS A 187 -1.14 7.53 -30.03
CA LYS A 187 -1.32 7.87 -31.46
C LYS A 187 -1.27 6.64 -32.36
#